data_AF-A0A151QY00-F1
#
_entry.id   AF-A0A151QY00-F1
#
_cell.length_a   1.000
_cell.length_b   1.000
_cell.length_c   1.000
_cell.angle_alpha   90.00
_cell.angle_beta   90.00
_cell.angle_gamma   90.00
#
_symmetry.space_group_name_H-M   'P 1'
#
loop_
_entity.id
_entity.type
_entity.pdbx_description
1 polymer ?
#
loop_
_entity_poly.entity_id
_entity_poly.type
_entity_poly.pdbx_seq_one_letter_code
_entity_poly.pdbx_strand_id
1 'polypeptide(L)'
;LFSMIWKWPGPKQIRCMLWMITHNSLPTNVWPYSQLMTSEAICLFCHEERETSLHALRDCVGENVVWQAVMGQITIQNFFISPLPEWMFLNLSHAKVTWSQTFGLTLDSI
;
A
#
# COMPACT_ATOMS: atom_id res chain seq x y z
N LEU A 1 -8.50 12.71 0.72
CA LEU A 1 -7.16 12.09 0.87
C LEU A 1 -6.03 13.11 0.96
N PHE A 2 -5.86 14.03 -0.01
CA PHE A 2 -4.80 15.07 0.02
C PHE A 2 -4.58 15.73 1.40
N SER A 3 -5.61 16.38 1.94
CA SER A 3 -5.51 17.09 3.23
C SER A 3 -5.15 16.18 4.40
N MET A 4 -5.59 14.92 4.38
CA MET A 4 -5.29 13.91 5.39
C MET A 4 -3.83 13.47 5.31
N ILE A 5 -3.32 13.19 4.11
CA ILE A 5 -1.93 12.80 3.87
C ILE A 5 -0.98 13.92 4.31
N TRP A 6 -1.27 15.18 3.97
CA TRP A 6 -0.40 16.29 4.34
C TRP A 6 -0.45 16.66 5.82
N LYS A 7 -1.55 16.34 6.52
CA LYS A 7 -1.68 16.49 7.97
C LYS A 7 -1.19 15.27 8.77
N TRP A 8 -0.87 14.16 8.10
CA TRP A 8 -0.41 12.94 8.75
C TRP A 8 0.91 13.19 9.51
N PRO A 9 1.07 12.71 10.76
CA PRO A 9 2.12 13.20 11.67
C PRO A 9 3.55 12.69 11.40
N GLY A 10 3.79 11.80 10.43
CA GLY A 10 5.13 11.25 10.20
C GLY A 10 5.96 11.97 9.12
N PRO A 11 7.08 11.35 8.68
CA PRO A 11 8.07 11.93 7.78
C PRO A 11 7.50 12.44 6.45
N LYS A 12 8.11 13.51 5.91
CA LYS A 12 7.71 14.09 4.62
C LYS A 12 7.83 13.08 3.46
N GLN A 13 8.87 12.25 3.47
CA GLN A 13 9.07 11.20 2.46
C GLN A 13 7.87 10.27 2.38
N ILE A 14 7.39 9.77 3.53
CA ILE A 14 6.23 8.88 3.60
C ILE A 14 4.96 9.61 3.13
N ARG A 15 4.78 10.90 3.45
CA ARG A 15 3.64 11.67 2.89
C ARG A 15 3.66 11.73 1.36
N CYS A 16 4.84 11.93 0.76
CA CYS A 16 4.99 11.90 -0.69
C CYS A 16 4.68 10.51 -1.26
N MET A 17 5.17 9.45 -0.63
CA MET A 17 4.86 8.06 -1.00
C MET A 17 3.35 7.78 -0.92
N LEU A 18 2.69 8.10 0.20
CA LEU A 18 1.25 7.96 0.37
C LEU A 18 0.47 8.69 -0.73
N TRP A 19 0.92 9.88 -1.13
CA TRP A 19 0.34 10.61 -2.25
C TRP A 19 0.50 9.87 -3.58
N MET A 20 1.71 9.37 -3.90
CA MET A 20 1.96 8.59 -5.11
C MET A 20 1.09 7.31 -5.16
N ILE A 21 0.94 6.62 -4.02
CA ILE A 21 0.07 5.43 -3.89
C ILE A 21 -1.35 5.78 -4.29
N THR A 22 -1.93 6.87 -3.77
CA THR A 22 -3.31 7.25 -4.11
C THR A 22 -3.55 7.52 -5.59
N HIS A 23 -2.48 7.79 -6.35
CA HIS A 23 -2.51 8.03 -7.79
C HIS A 23 -2.05 6.82 -8.61
N ASN A 24 -1.91 5.63 -8.02
CA ASN A 24 -1.33 4.45 -8.67
C ASN A 24 0.01 4.76 -9.37
N SER A 25 0.75 5.73 -8.83
CA SER A 25 1.99 6.26 -9.40
C SER A 25 3.19 5.81 -8.60
N LEU A 26 3.06 4.72 -7.82
CA LEU A 26 4.21 4.13 -7.17
C LEU A 26 5.21 3.70 -8.25
N PRO A 27 6.48 4.06 -8.10
CA PRO A 27 7.55 3.34 -8.77
C PRO A 27 7.69 2.01 -8.02
N THR A 28 6.75 1.08 -8.20
CA THR A 28 7.04 -0.32 -7.91
C THR A 28 8.29 -0.68 -8.73
N ASN A 29 9.16 -1.53 -8.20
CA ASN A 29 10.45 -1.92 -8.80
C ASN A 29 10.37 -2.54 -10.22
N VAL A 30 9.24 -2.45 -10.89
CA VAL A 30 9.00 -2.76 -12.31
C VAL A 30 9.43 -1.61 -13.24
N TRP A 31 9.91 -0.47 -12.71
CA TRP A 31 10.26 0.68 -13.56
C TRP A 31 11.42 0.46 -14.55
N PRO A 32 12.35 -0.51 -14.43
CA PRO A 32 13.25 -0.80 -15.53
C PRO A 32 12.78 -1.96 -16.44
N TYR A 33 11.52 -2.43 -16.35
CA TYR A 33 11.01 -3.46 -17.26
C TYR A 33 9.72 -3.08 -18.02
N SER A 34 8.96 -2.10 -17.54
CA SER A 34 7.74 -1.65 -18.22
C SER A 34 7.97 -0.87 -19.52
N GLN A 35 9.21 -0.49 -19.83
CA GLN A 35 9.57 0.09 -21.13
C GLN A 35 9.99 -0.95 -22.18
N LEU A 36 10.13 -2.23 -21.81
CA LEU A 36 10.39 -3.31 -22.75
C LEU A 36 9.50 -4.53 -22.49
N MET A 37 8.35 -4.50 -23.14
CA MET A 37 7.64 -5.67 -23.65
C MET A 37 6.69 -6.41 -22.70
N THR A 38 5.53 -6.71 -23.29
CA THR A 38 4.50 -7.70 -22.92
C THR A 38 3.35 -7.26 -22.02
N SER A 39 2.15 -7.60 -22.50
CA SER A 39 0.82 -7.12 -22.15
C SER A 39 0.24 -7.73 -20.86
N GLU A 40 1.03 -8.40 -20.05
CA GLU A 40 0.58 -9.10 -18.85
C GLU A 40 1.68 -9.03 -17.77
N ALA A 41 1.76 -7.90 -17.06
CA ALA A 41 2.67 -7.73 -15.93
C ALA A 41 2.19 -8.60 -14.75
N ILE A 42 2.55 -9.88 -14.77
CA ILE A 42 2.33 -10.83 -13.68
C ILE A 42 3.34 -10.49 -12.57
N CYS A 43 2.89 -10.49 -11.33
CA CYS A 43 3.71 -10.24 -10.16
C CYS A 43 4.88 -11.22 -10.09
N LEU A 44 6.10 -10.69 -9.99
CA LEU A 44 7.33 -11.50 -9.93
C LEU A 44 7.50 -12.24 -8.60
N PHE A 45 6.70 -11.91 -7.59
CA PHE A 45 6.77 -12.55 -6.28
C PHE A 45 5.81 -13.74 -6.15
N CYS A 46 4.54 -13.57 -6.54
CA CYS A 46 3.55 -14.65 -6.47
C CYS A 46 3.40 -15.43 -7.79
N HIS A 47 3.81 -14.87 -8.93
CA HIS A 47 3.65 -15.44 -10.27
C HIS A 47 2.22 -15.83 -10.67
N GLU A 48 1.21 -15.36 -9.94
CA GLU A 48 -0.19 -15.79 -10.10
C GLU A 48 -1.12 -14.67 -10.60
N GLU A 49 -0.93 -13.44 -10.13
CA GLU A 49 -1.83 -12.32 -10.43
C GLU A 49 -1.11 -11.16 -11.12
N ARG A 50 -1.89 -10.28 -11.77
CA ARG A 50 -1.39 -9.03 -12.32
C ARG A 50 -0.87 -8.14 -11.19
N GLU A 51 0.37 -7.67 -11.34
CA GLU A 51 0.97 -6.72 -10.41
C GLU A 51 0.29 -5.35 -10.55
N THR A 52 -0.58 -5.05 -9.58
CA THR A 52 -1.15 -3.72 -9.39
C THR A 52 -0.52 -3.08 -8.16
N SER A 53 -0.57 -1.76 -8.01
CA SER A 53 -0.07 -1.08 -6.80
C SER A 53 -0.67 -1.69 -5.53
N LEU A 54 -1.93 -2.11 -5.58
CA LEU A 54 -2.61 -2.70 -4.44
C LEU A 54 -2.19 -4.16 -4.21
N HIS A 55 -1.95 -4.94 -5.27
CA HIS A 55 -1.39 -6.28 -5.13
C HIS A 55 0.02 -6.22 -4.53
N ALA A 56 0.89 -5.38 -5.08
CA ALA A 56 2.26 -5.19 -4.60
C ALA A 56 2.35 -4.70 -3.15
N LEU A 57 1.34 -3.98 -2.66
CA LEU A 57 1.33 -3.43 -1.30
C LEU A 57 0.49 -4.22 -0.29
N ARG A 58 -0.40 -5.12 -0.72
CA ARG A 58 -1.42 -5.73 0.16
C ARG A 58 -1.73 -7.18 -0.15
N ASP A 59 -2.07 -7.48 -1.40
CA ASP A 59 -2.65 -8.79 -1.76
C ASP A 59 -1.59 -9.84 -2.10
N CYS A 60 -0.35 -9.42 -2.38
CA CYS A 60 0.73 -10.36 -2.61
C CYS A 60 0.99 -11.21 -1.36
N VAL A 61 1.34 -12.49 -1.56
CA VAL A 61 1.51 -13.48 -0.49
C VAL A 61 2.52 -13.01 0.56
N GLY A 62 3.61 -12.36 0.15
CA GLY A 62 4.61 -11.81 1.07
C GLY A 62 4.03 -10.70 1.94
N GLU A 63 3.34 -9.75 1.33
CA GLU A 63 2.78 -8.60 2.04
C GLU A 63 1.62 -8.97 2.95
N ASN A 64 0.85 -9.98 2.58
CA ASN A 64 -0.21 -10.49 3.46
C ASN A 64 0.37 -10.94 4.81
N VAL A 65 1.54 -11.63 4.80
CA VAL A 65 2.23 -12.04 6.04
C VAL A 65 2.70 -10.83 6.85
N VAL A 66 3.26 -9.82 6.19
CA VAL A 66 3.69 -8.56 6.84
C VAL A 66 2.50 -7.88 7.51
N TRP A 67 1.39 -7.73 6.78
CA TRP A 67 0.17 -7.11 7.30
C TRP A 67 -0.46 -7.88 8.45
N GLN A 68 -0.48 -9.21 8.39
CA GLN A 68 -0.95 -10.05 9.49
C GLN A 68 -0.10 -9.87 10.76
N ALA A 69 1.23 -9.79 10.61
CA ALA A 69 2.14 -9.55 11.74
C ALA A 69 1.96 -8.14 12.34
N VAL A 70 1.79 -7.12 11.49
CA VAL A 70 1.66 -5.72 11.91
C VAL A 70 0.30 -5.42 12.54
N MET A 71 -0.79 -6.00 12.01
CA MET A 71 -2.13 -5.80 12.55
C MET A 71 -2.28 -6.41 13.95
N GLY A 72 -1.68 -7.57 14.21
CA GLY A 72 -1.84 -8.27 15.49
C GLY A 72 -3.32 -8.48 15.83
N GLN A 73 -3.84 -7.76 16.83
CA GLN A 73 -5.25 -7.81 17.25
C GLN A 73 -6.13 -6.67 16.66
N ILE A 74 -5.55 -5.79 15.85
CA ILE A 74 -6.28 -4.68 15.22
C ILE A 74 -7.03 -5.22 14.01
N THR A 75 -8.36 -5.26 14.10
CA THR A 75 -9.21 -5.63 12.98
C THR A 75 -9.68 -4.39 12.25
N ILE A 76 -9.23 -4.21 11.02
CA ILE A 76 -9.74 -3.18 10.12
C ILE A 76 -10.73 -3.84 9.18
N GLN A 77 -11.99 -3.43 9.30
CA GLN A 77 -13.05 -3.95 8.45
C GLN A 77 -12.69 -3.71 6.98
N ASN A 78 -12.89 -4.74 6.16
CA ASN A 78 -12.68 -4.70 4.71
C ASN A 78 -11.24 -4.39 4.27
N PHE A 79 -10.23 -4.63 5.12
CA PHE A 79 -8.83 -4.32 4.78
C PHE A 79 -8.38 -5.00 3.48
N PHE A 80 -8.62 -6.31 3.32
CA PHE A 80 -8.20 -7.08 2.14
C PHE A 80 -9.21 -7.06 0.97
N ILE A 81 -10.32 -6.32 1.10
CA ILE A 81 -11.40 -6.33 0.10
C ILE A 81 -11.61 -4.94 -0.51
N SER A 82 -11.31 -3.88 0.24
CA SER A 82 -11.54 -2.50 -0.20
C SER A 82 -10.67 -2.11 -1.42
N PRO A 83 -11.17 -1.29 -2.35
CA PRO A 83 -10.36 -0.72 -3.42
C PRO A 83 -9.35 0.29 -2.89
N LEU A 84 -8.28 0.57 -3.64
CA LEU A 84 -7.15 1.38 -3.18
C LEU A 84 -7.51 2.73 -2.54
N PRO A 85 -8.41 3.56 -3.10
CA PRO A 85 -8.75 4.84 -2.48
C PRO A 85 -9.45 4.68 -1.13
N GLU A 86 -10.33 3.68 -1.01
CA GLU A 86 -11.05 3.36 0.22
C GLU A 86 -10.10 2.75 1.25
N TRP A 87 -9.22 1.84 0.82
CA TRP A 87 -8.20 1.23 1.67
C TRP A 87 -7.28 2.29 2.29
N MET A 88 -6.80 3.25 1.50
CA MET A 88 -5.98 4.36 1.99
C MET A 88 -6.76 5.24 2.97
N PHE A 89 -8.03 5.51 2.69
CA PHE A 89 -8.88 6.31 3.57
C PHE A 89 -9.09 5.62 4.92
N LEU A 90 -9.54 4.36 4.93
CA LEU A 90 -9.84 3.59 6.14
C LEU A 90 -8.62 3.51 7.08
N ASN A 91 -7.43 3.29 6.51
CA ASN A 91 -6.20 3.16 7.29
C ASN A 91 -5.67 4.50 7.83
N LEU A 92 -5.73 5.57 7.03
CA LEU A 92 -5.26 6.88 7.47
C LEU A 92 -6.25 7.59 8.40
N SER A 93 -7.54 7.27 8.31
CA SER A 93 -8.59 7.84 9.17
C SER A 93 -8.89 7.01 10.41
N HIS A 94 -8.14 5.92 10.65
CA HIS A 94 -8.42 5.01 11.74
C HIS A 94 -8.32 5.73 13.11
N ALA A 95 -9.29 5.48 14.00
CA ALA A 95 -9.41 6.19 15.28
C ALA A 95 -8.15 6.05 16.17
N LYS A 96 -7.45 4.93 16.04
CA LYS A 96 -6.17 4.70 16.72
C LYS A 96 -5.06 5.43 15.96
N VAL A 97 -4.61 6.56 16.49
CA VAL A 97 -3.54 7.40 15.87
C VAL A 97 -2.29 6.59 15.54
N THR A 98 -1.87 5.69 16.44
CA THR A 98 -0.70 4.84 16.25
C THR A 98 -0.82 3.89 15.07
N TRP A 99 -2.05 3.48 14.70
CA TRP A 99 -2.27 2.66 13.51
C TRP A 99 -1.91 3.43 12.24
N SER A 100 -2.41 4.67 12.08
CA SER A 100 -2.15 5.45 10.88
C SER A 100 -0.65 5.64 10.62
N GLN A 101 0.15 5.74 11.69
CA GLN A 101 1.61 5.83 11.62
C GLN A 101 2.23 4.49 11.24
N THR A 102 1.83 3.42 11.93
CA THR A 102 2.30 2.06 11.68
C THR A 102 2.01 1.64 10.24
N PHE A 103 0.81 1.93 9.73
CA PHE A 103 0.41 1.71 8.35
C PHE A 103 1.34 2.42 7.35
N GLY A 104 1.58 3.71 7.55
CA GLY A 104 2.46 4.48 6.67
C GLY A 104 3.93 4.01 6.70
N LEU A 105 4.42 3.58 7.87
CA LEU A 105 5.76 3.01 8.01
C LEU A 105 5.86 1.62 7.38
N THR A 106 4.84 0.80 7.53
CA THR A 106 4.80 -0.55 6.94
C THR A 106 4.85 -0.43 5.42
N LEU A 107 4.06 0.47 4.84
CA LEU A 107 4.11 0.76 3.40
C LEU A 107 5.48 1.22 2.87
N ASP A 108 6.32 1.81 3.72
CA ASP A 108 7.67 2.26 3.33
C ASP A 108 8.70 1.11 3.45
N SER A 109 8.38 0.07 4.21
CA SER A 109 9.21 -1.13 4.41
C SER A 109 8.91 -2.28 3.45
N ILE A 110 7.80 -2.17 2.70
CA ILE A 110 7.39 -3.07 1.61
C ILE A 110 8.04 -2.59 0.31
#